data_AF-K3XRG9-F1
#
_entry.id   AF-K3XRG9-F1
#
_cell.length_a   1.000
_cell.length_b   1.000
_cell.length_c   1.000
_cell.angle_alpha   90.00
_cell.angle_beta   90.00
_cell.angle_gamma   90.00
#
_symmetry.space_group_name_H-M   'P 1'
#
loop_
_entity.id
_entity.type
_entity.pdbx_description
1 polymer ?
#
loop_
_entity_poly.entity_id
_entity_poly.type
_entity_poly.pdbx_seq_one_letter_code
_entity_poly.pdbx_strand_id
1 'polypeptide(L)'
;MAPASALVGPPVAVAFNADPKPQPKPTIGSSPDYSSDENSSMDEDSTEKKVVSRSAQPLAYASSGDPCVDFFFQVVPGVTSDADLAALLDVAWSRDALTALKLVCHLRGVRGLGKSDRDGFYAAALWMHARHPLTLAANLANFARFGCLKDLPEILYLVLHGPREEDQRKGDGRRRRTKRRRGVDEAKAAKERLNKEAQLAQAALARYASDEAFRHLYDRVADTFAELLKSDVEHLRAGDTSKIGLAAKWCPSLRSSYDRATLLCEAIARRVFPRESNKEYLDLSDKHYTYRVRNLLRREVLVPLRKVLELPEVYMSAGQWDELPYARVASVAMNKYKEVFQKRDKPRVVGFFDDVRTGHARVAAGAVLPHELIAAALKGEHDEAADLQWRSMVSALAAEGRLDNCIAVCGLTGAATDPAVSAAVALGLLISELSQEPWKGRVITFDETHQLHKLHGGNLKEKLQPLVAALGPRKKGANLQGVFSKILSTAVAGGLRRDMMVKRVFVLSDMDFDGWAGPASAWDTEYQGISNRFSDEGFAAPEVVFWNLGTSKSSMPVVAAQEGAALVSGYSKNLVRLFLEADGNLTPAAVMADAISGPEYDALKVFD
;
A
#
# COMPACT_ATOMS: atom_id res chain seq x y z
N MET A 1 10.74 -21.45 32.87
CA MET A 1 11.69 -20.43 32.40
C MET A 1 13.01 -21.11 32.06
N ALA A 2 13.34 -21.23 30.78
CA ALA A 2 14.65 -21.65 30.28
C ALA A 2 15.36 -20.41 29.71
N PRO A 3 16.69 -20.27 29.83
CA PRO A 3 17.37 -19.04 29.46
C PRO A 3 17.36 -18.83 27.93
N ALA A 4 17.07 -17.60 27.51
CA ALA A 4 17.08 -17.19 26.12
C ALA A 4 18.49 -17.38 25.52
N SER A 5 18.60 -18.26 24.51
CA SER A 5 19.83 -18.45 23.73
C SER A 5 20.17 -17.15 23.00
N ALA A 6 21.23 -16.47 23.43
CA ALA A 6 21.74 -15.26 22.79
C ALA A 6 22.11 -15.53 21.31
N LEU A 7 21.64 -14.66 20.43
CA LEU A 7 22.03 -14.61 19.01
C LEU A 7 23.54 -14.37 18.90
N VAL A 8 24.25 -15.14 18.09
CA VAL A 8 25.71 -14.98 17.94
C VAL A 8 26.04 -14.25 16.64
N GLY A 9 26.91 -13.24 16.72
CA GLY A 9 27.28 -12.37 15.60
C GLY A 9 27.94 -13.09 14.40
N PRO A 10 28.16 -12.36 13.28
CA PRO A 10 28.66 -12.94 12.04
C PRO A 10 30.08 -13.53 12.18
N PRO A 11 30.46 -14.50 11.32
CA PRO A 11 31.72 -15.24 11.46
C PRO A 11 32.94 -14.34 11.31
N VAL A 12 33.80 -14.32 12.34
CA VAL A 12 35.14 -13.75 12.28
C VAL A 12 35.97 -14.52 11.25
N ALA A 13 36.50 -13.80 10.26
CA ALA A 13 37.48 -14.32 9.31
C ALA A 13 38.81 -14.58 10.04
N VAL A 14 39.37 -15.78 9.86
CA VAL A 14 40.70 -16.14 10.36
C VAL A 14 41.74 -15.36 9.53
N ALA A 15 42.41 -14.40 10.16
CA ALA A 15 43.53 -13.69 9.55
C ALA A 15 44.83 -14.41 9.90
N PHE A 16 45.63 -14.75 8.89
CA PHE A 16 47.02 -15.16 9.08
C PHE A 16 47.85 -13.91 9.42
N ASN A 17 48.57 -13.96 10.53
CA ASN A 17 49.43 -12.88 11.02
C ASN A 17 50.59 -12.61 10.05
N ALA A 18 50.85 -11.33 9.82
CA ALA A 18 52.16 -10.81 9.43
C ALA A 18 52.46 -9.57 10.29
N ASP A 19 53.65 -9.56 10.88
CA ASP A 19 54.15 -8.63 11.90
C ASP A 19 54.29 -7.15 11.46
N PRO A 20 54.46 -6.21 12.42
CA PRO A 20 54.09 -4.80 12.26
C PRO A 20 55.23 -3.91 11.77
N LYS A 21 54.90 -2.79 11.10
CA LYS A 21 55.81 -1.66 10.86
C LYS A 21 55.13 -0.30 11.12
N PRO A 22 55.91 0.74 11.49
CA PRO A 22 55.54 1.72 12.51
C PRO A 22 54.95 3.04 11.99
N GLN A 23 54.27 3.77 12.89
CA GLN A 23 53.71 5.10 12.69
C GLN A 23 54.77 6.22 12.67
N PRO A 24 54.49 7.35 11.99
CA PRO A 24 55.02 8.66 12.40
C PRO A 24 53.93 9.64 12.87
N LYS A 25 54.33 10.46 13.84
CA LYS A 25 53.61 11.54 14.54
C LYS A 25 53.71 12.91 13.81
N PRO A 26 52.98 13.96 14.25
CA PRO A 26 52.58 15.12 13.45
C PRO A 26 53.51 16.34 13.59
N THR A 27 53.36 17.32 12.69
CA THR A 27 54.02 18.63 12.81
C THR A 27 53.06 19.79 12.55
N ILE A 28 53.18 20.80 13.42
CA ILE A 28 52.45 22.07 13.52
C ILE A 28 53.28 23.20 12.91
N GLY A 29 52.60 24.27 12.46
CA GLY A 29 53.13 25.64 12.27
C GLY A 29 52.70 26.24 10.93
N SER A 30 52.24 27.48 10.79
CA SER A 30 52.06 28.63 11.68
C SER A 30 51.37 29.74 10.87
N SER A 31 50.53 30.56 11.51
CA SER A 31 49.94 31.82 11.01
C SER A 31 51.00 32.96 10.87
N PRO A 32 50.70 34.20 10.40
CA PRO A 32 49.79 35.15 11.07
C PRO A 32 48.93 36.10 10.19
N ASP A 33 47.85 36.55 10.83
CA ASP A 33 47.12 37.83 10.84
C ASP A 33 47.24 38.89 9.71
N TYR A 34 46.07 39.47 9.39
CA TYR A 34 45.85 40.92 9.46
C TYR A 34 44.38 41.24 9.80
N SER A 35 44.22 42.20 10.72
CA SER A 35 42.98 42.76 11.31
C SER A 35 42.44 43.94 10.48
N SER A 36 41.12 44.21 10.54
CA SER A 36 40.54 45.47 11.05
C SER A 36 39.04 45.65 10.73
N ASP A 37 38.28 45.94 11.79
CA ASP A 37 37.20 46.94 11.96
C ASP A 37 35.85 46.69 11.24
N GLU A 38 34.75 46.42 11.95
CA GLU A 38 33.91 47.24 12.86
C GLU A 38 32.74 47.97 12.17
N ASN A 39 31.55 47.68 12.73
CA ASN A 39 30.43 48.59 13.05
C ASN A 39 29.11 48.57 12.24
N SER A 40 28.02 48.42 13.02
CA SER A 40 26.66 49.07 12.99
C SER A 40 25.87 49.17 11.66
N SER A 41 24.54 49.15 11.56
CA SER A 41 23.36 49.13 12.45
C SER A 41 22.13 48.96 11.54
N MET A 42 21.10 48.28 12.06
CA MET A 42 19.66 48.58 11.94
C MET A 42 19.21 49.72 11.01
N ASP A 43 18.22 49.45 10.15
CA ASP A 43 16.95 50.22 10.14
C ASP A 43 15.83 49.47 9.40
N GLU A 44 14.65 49.55 9.99
CA GLU A 44 13.35 49.11 9.49
C GLU A 44 12.85 50.05 8.38
N ASP A 45 12.17 49.52 7.36
CA ASP A 45 11.18 50.31 6.62
C ASP A 45 9.92 49.48 6.33
N SER A 46 8.83 50.00 6.87
CA SER A 46 7.47 49.52 6.83
C SER A 46 6.76 50.00 5.56
N THR A 47 6.26 49.10 4.74
CA THR A 47 5.22 49.43 3.76
C THR A 47 4.07 48.42 3.83
N GLU A 48 2.98 48.87 4.44
CA GLU A 48 1.67 48.22 4.45
C GLU A 48 1.17 47.97 3.02
N LYS A 49 1.09 46.70 2.61
CA LYS A 49 0.20 46.27 1.54
C LYS A 49 -1.00 45.60 2.17
N LYS A 50 -2.17 46.27 2.05
CA LYS A 50 -3.50 45.70 2.29
C LYS A 50 -3.63 44.39 1.52
N VAL A 51 -3.41 43.26 2.21
CA VAL A 51 -3.78 41.94 1.73
C VAL A 51 -5.29 41.81 1.98
N VAL A 52 -6.09 41.92 0.92
CA VAL A 52 -7.46 41.43 0.94
C VAL A 52 -7.39 39.91 0.92
N SER A 53 -7.24 39.30 2.10
CA SER A 53 -7.41 37.85 2.25
C SER A 53 -8.90 37.55 2.35
N ARG A 54 -9.53 37.22 1.22
CA ARG A 54 -10.67 36.28 1.28
C ARG A 54 -10.10 34.87 1.15
N SER A 55 -9.55 34.36 2.25
CA SER A 55 -9.41 32.91 2.41
C SER A 55 -10.81 32.35 2.62
N ALA A 56 -11.43 31.82 1.57
CA ALA A 56 -12.58 30.95 1.74
C ALA A 56 -12.12 29.74 2.55
N GLN A 57 -12.58 29.62 3.79
CA GLN A 57 -12.44 28.38 4.54
C GLN A 57 -13.27 27.30 3.83
N PRO A 58 -12.76 26.05 3.66
CA PRO A 58 -13.56 24.95 3.14
C PRO A 58 -14.69 24.66 4.12
N LEU A 59 -15.95 24.60 3.66
CA LEU A 59 -17.07 24.31 4.54
C LEU A 59 -17.50 22.86 4.42
N ALA A 60 -16.81 22.06 5.22
CA ALA A 60 -17.28 20.76 5.66
C ALA A 60 -17.07 20.64 7.17
N TYR A 61 -17.61 19.58 7.75
CA TYR A 61 -17.47 19.34 9.18
C TYR A 61 -16.00 19.17 9.55
N ALA A 62 -15.58 19.72 10.69
CA ALA A 62 -14.21 19.51 11.19
C ALA A 62 -13.95 18.02 11.52
N SER A 63 -15.00 17.28 11.86
CA SER A 63 -15.02 15.86 12.20
C SER A 63 -16.41 15.30 11.91
N SER A 64 -16.51 14.00 11.66
CA SER A 64 -17.80 13.31 11.53
C SER A 64 -18.54 13.13 12.86
N GLY A 65 -17.88 13.43 13.99
CA GLY A 65 -18.34 13.13 15.35
C GLY A 65 -17.93 11.74 15.85
N ASP A 66 -17.34 10.89 14.99
CA ASP A 66 -16.77 9.60 15.36
C ASP A 66 -15.30 9.50 14.92
N PRO A 67 -14.34 9.47 15.86
CA PRO A 67 -12.92 9.36 15.56
C PRO A 67 -12.51 8.15 14.71
N CYS A 68 -13.24 7.03 14.82
CA CYS A 68 -12.96 5.85 13.99
C CYS A 68 -13.38 6.09 12.54
N VAL A 69 -14.51 6.76 12.30
CA VAL A 69 -14.96 7.17 10.96
C VAL A 69 -14.03 8.22 10.37
N ASP A 70 -13.55 9.15 11.20
CA ASP A 70 -12.53 10.14 10.80
C ASP A 70 -11.24 9.45 10.34
N PHE A 71 -10.72 8.49 11.10
CA PHE A 71 -9.57 7.69 10.69
C PHE A 71 -9.84 6.92 9.38
N PHE A 72 -11.01 6.28 9.27
CA PHE A 72 -11.40 5.52 8.10
C PHE A 72 -11.47 6.38 6.83
N PHE A 73 -11.91 7.64 6.92
CA PHE A 73 -12.02 8.51 5.75
C PHE A 73 -10.73 9.31 5.47
N GLN A 74 -10.08 9.84 6.50
CA GLN A 74 -8.99 10.82 6.35
C GLN A 74 -7.62 10.17 6.08
N VAL A 75 -7.43 8.88 6.42
CA VAL A 75 -6.19 8.18 6.08
C VAL A 75 -6.21 7.73 4.62
N VAL A 76 -5.45 8.43 3.78
CA VAL A 76 -5.34 8.23 2.34
C VAL A 76 -3.90 7.78 1.98
N PRO A 77 -3.74 6.69 1.19
CA PRO A 77 -2.42 6.15 0.87
C PRO A 77 -1.55 7.13 0.10
N GLY A 78 -0.29 7.30 0.55
CA GLY A 78 0.71 8.17 -0.09
C GLY A 78 0.44 9.68 0.05
N VAL A 79 -0.56 10.05 0.85
CA VAL A 79 -1.10 11.40 1.00
C VAL A 79 -1.04 11.83 2.46
N THR A 80 -1.58 11.01 3.37
CA THR A 80 -1.54 11.27 4.81
C THR A 80 -0.13 11.07 5.35
N SER A 81 0.38 12.03 6.14
CA SER A 81 1.70 11.91 6.76
C SER A 81 1.68 10.94 7.94
N ASP A 82 2.84 10.36 8.27
CA ASP A 82 2.98 9.48 9.45
C ASP A 82 2.53 10.17 10.75
N ALA A 83 2.74 11.49 10.86
CA ALA A 83 2.35 12.28 12.03
C ALA A 83 0.82 12.49 12.10
N ASP A 84 0.18 12.81 10.98
CA ASP A 84 -1.27 12.98 10.92
C ASP A 84 -1.99 11.65 11.15
N LEU A 85 -1.46 10.56 10.57
CA LEU A 85 -1.95 9.21 10.81
C LEU A 85 -1.85 8.83 12.30
N ALA A 86 -0.70 9.10 12.94
CA ALA A 86 -0.52 8.85 14.36
C ALA A 86 -1.50 9.66 15.23
N ALA A 87 -1.76 10.93 14.88
CA ALA A 87 -2.72 11.76 15.58
C ALA A 87 -4.16 11.24 15.45
N LEU A 88 -4.58 10.84 14.23
CA LEU A 88 -5.89 10.21 14.02
C LEU A 88 -5.99 8.88 14.77
N LEU A 89 -4.92 8.09 14.79
CA LEU A 89 -4.88 6.81 15.48
C LEU A 89 -4.93 6.98 17.00
N ASP A 90 -4.24 7.97 17.57
CA ASP A 90 -4.28 8.28 19.00
C ASP A 90 -5.74 8.56 19.46
N VAL A 91 -6.50 9.35 18.70
CA VAL A 91 -7.91 9.67 19.04
C VAL A 91 -8.83 8.47 18.79
N ALA A 92 -8.68 7.76 17.68
CA ALA A 92 -9.48 6.57 17.37
C ALA A 92 -9.27 5.45 18.40
N TRP A 93 -8.01 5.22 18.81
CA TRP A 93 -7.67 4.19 19.80
C TRP A 93 -8.21 4.54 21.19
N SER A 94 -8.16 5.82 21.57
CA SER A 94 -8.74 6.30 22.83
C SER A 94 -10.26 6.14 22.88
N ARG A 95 -10.92 6.20 21.71
CA ARG A 95 -12.37 6.00 21.57
C ARG A 95 -12.76 4.53 21.64
N ASP A 96 -12.12 3.70 20.82
CA ASP A 96 -12.31 2.24 20.75
C ASP A 96 -11.05 1.57 20.17
N ALA A 97 -10.23 1.02 21.05
CA ALA A 97 -8.97 0.37 20.70
C ALA A 97 -9.14 -0.84 19.76
N LEU A 98 -10.23 -1.61 19.90
CA LEU A 98 -10.44 -2.78 19.05
C LEU A 98 -10.82 -2.34 17.64
N THR A 99 -11.73 -1.37 17.51
CA THR A 99 -12.08 -0.78 16.21
C THR A 99 -10.88 -0.10 15.56
N ALA A 100 -10.07 0.65 16.32
CA ALA A 100 -8.83 1.23 15.82
C ALA A 100 -7.83 0.17 15.32
N LEU A 101 -7.63 -0.94 16.06
CA LEU A 101 -6.79 -2.06 15.63
C LEU A 101 -7.31 -2.70 14.34
N LYS A 102 -8.63 -2.87 14.21
CA LYS A 102 -9.26 -3.33 12.97
C LYS A 102 -8.99 -2.36 11.81
N LEU A 103 -9.10 -1.05 12.04
CA LEU A 103 -8.80 -0.02 11.04
C LEU A 103 -7.31 -0.04 10.62
N VAL A 104 -6.38 -0.29 11.54
CA VAL A 104 -4.96 -0.49 11.21
C VAL A 104 -4.78 -1.70 10.28
N CYS A 105 -5.45 -2.83 10.56
CA CYS A 105 -5.42 -4.00 9.69
C CYS A 105 -6.08 -3.73 8.33
N HIS A 106 -7.15 -2.93 8.32
CA HIS A 106 -7.84 -2.49 7.12
C HIS A 106 -6.94 -1.65 6.20
N LEU A 107 -6.05 -0.81 6.74
CA LEU A 107 -5.02 -0.11 5.94
C LEU A 107 -4.21 -1.13 5.13
N ARG A 108 -3.72 -2.19 5.79
CA ARG A 108 -2.85 -3.17 5.13
C ARG A 108 -3.56 -4.07 4.13
N GLY A 109 -4.84 -4.36 4.35
CA GLY A 109 -5.60 -5.37 3.63
C GLY A 109 -5.42 -5.26 2.11
N VAL A 110 -4.71 -6.24 1.52
CA VAL A 110 -4.54 -6.37 0.05
C VAL A 110 -5.57 -7.31 -0.58
N ARG A 111 -6.38 -7.94 0.28
CA ARG A 111 -7.51 -8.81 -0.04
C ARG A 111 -8.74 -8.29 0.73
N GLY A 112 -9.90 -8.91 0.52
CA GLY A 112 -11.13 -8.52 1.22
C GLY A 112 -11.54 -7.10 0.85
N LEU A 113 -11.76 -6.25 1.86
CA LEU A 113 -12.19 -4.85 1.74
C LEU A 113 -11.10 -3.81 2.07
N GLY A 114 -9.83 -4.22 2.25
CA GLY A 114 -8.77 -3.30 2.71
C GLY A 114 -8.27 -2.27 1.68
N LYS A 115 -7.54 -1.26 2.17
CA LYS A 115 -7.01 -0.12 1.39
C LYS A 115 -5.74 -0.41 0.60
N SER A 116 -5.04 -1.50 0.89
CA SER A 116 -3.70 -1.78 0.35
C SER A 116 -2.67 -0.68 0.64
N ASP A 117 -2.86 0.08 1.72
CA ASP A 117 -1.95 1.10 2.21
C ASP A 117 -0.84 0.47 3.05
N ARG A 118 0.21 0.03 2.36
CA ARG A 118 1.35 -0.60 3.02
C ARG A 118 2.11 0.38 3.92
N ASP A 119 2.30 1.61 3.46
CA ASP A 119 3.17 2.56 4.15
C ASP A 119 2.44 3.15 5.37
N GLY A 120 1.15 3.48 5.25
CA GLY A 120 0.31 3.87 6.39
C GLY A 120 0.16 2.74 7.43
N PHE A 121 0.07 1.48 7.01
CA PHE A 121 0.12 0.35 7.93
C PHE A 121 1.44 0.26 8.70
N TYR A 122 2.58 0.49 8.05
CA TYR A 122 3.86 0.47 8.75
C TYR A 122 4.02 1.63 9.72
N ALA A 123 3.54 2.83 9.37
CA ALA A 123 3.47 3.95 10.31
C ALA A 123 2.61 3.59 11.54
N ALA A 124 1.43 2.99 11.33
CA ALA A 124 0.59 2.49 12.42
C ALA A 124 1.27 1.39 13.25
N ALA A 125 2.01 0.47 12.62
CA ALA A 125 2.75 -0.58 13.32
C ALA A 125 3.89 0.00 14.20
N LEU A 126 4.58 1.03 13.73
CA LEU A 126 5.59 1.75 14.53
C LEU A 126 4.94 2.50 15.70
N TRP A 127 3.80 3.14 15.46
CA TRP A 127 3.00 3.78 16.51
C TRP A 127 2.57 2.76 17.58
N MET A 128 2.07 1.58 17.17
CA MET A 128 1.71 0.50 18.10
C MET A 128 2.93 -0.04 18.83
N HIS A 129 4.09 -0.18 18.19
CA HIS A 129 5.30 -0.62 18.89
C HIS A 129 5.70 0.34 20.02
N ALA A 130 5.50 1.65 19.81
CA ALA A 130 5.85 2.67 20.79
C ALA A 130 4.86 2.77 21.97
N ARG A 131 3.58 2.39 21.78
CA ARG A 131 2.49 2.60 22.77
C ARG A 131 1.80 1.32 23.26
N HIS A 132 1.61 0.36 22.36
CA HIS A 132 0.90 -0.91 22.58
C HIS A 132 1.70 -2.12 22.04
N PRO A 133 2.92 -2.35 22.56
CA PRO A 133 3.85 -3.34 22.01
C PRO A 133 3.37 -4.79 22.14
N LEU A 134 2.60 -5.13 23.20
CA LEU A 134 2.06 -6.49 23.35
C LEU A 134 0.94 -6.72 22.34
N THR A 135 0.08 -5.73 22.14
CA THR A 135 -0.98 -5.77 21.13
C THR A 135 -0.40 -5.97 19.73
N LEU A 136 0.67 -5.25 19.37
CA LEU A 136 1.38 -5.47 18.10
C LEU A 136 1.91 -6.91 17.99
N ALA A 137 2.67 -7.37 18.99
CA ALA A 137 3.36 -8.66 18.92
C ALA A 137 2.37 -9.85 18.87
N ALA A 138 1.30 -9.80 19.67
CA ALA A 138 0.30 -10.85 19.77
C ALA A 138 -0.51 -11.02 18.48
N ASN A 139 -0.69 -9.95 17.68
CA ASN A 139 -1.47 -9.98 16.45
C ASN A 139 -0.65 -10.20 15.17
N LEU A 140 0.68 -10.38 15.25
CA LEU A 140 1.54 -10.53 14.07
C LEU A 140 1.12 -11.64 13.10
N ALA A 141 0.61 -12.76 13.62
CA ALA A 141 0.12 -13.86 12.77
C ALA A 141 -1.14 -13.44 12.00
N ASN A 142 -2.02 -12.67 12.65
CA ASN A 142 -3.22 -12.12 12.04
C ASN A 142 -2.87 -11.08 10.96
N PHE A 143 -1.87 -10.23 11.19
CA PHE A 143 -1.44 -9.22 10.21
C PHE A 143 -1.03 -9.84 8.88
N ALA A 144 -0.42 -11.02 8.89
CA ALA A 144 -0.07 -11.76 7.68
C ALA A 144 -1.29 -12.21 6.85
N ARG A 145 -2.49 -12.29 7.46
CA ARG A 145 -3.76 -12.62 6.77
C ARG A 145 -4.28 -11.43 5.96
N PHE A 146 -4.14 -10.22 6.49
CA PHE A 146 -4.51 -8.97 5.81
C PHE A 146 -3.48 -8.60 4.72
N GLY A 147 -2.20 -8.72 5.06
CA GLY A 147 -1.09 -8.38 4.19
C GLY A 147 -0.38 -9.59 3.60
N CYS A 148 0.90 -9.69 3.88
CA CYS A 148 1.69 -10.89 3.60
C CYS A 148 2.78 -11.09 4.65
N LEU A 149 3.35 -12.29 4.71
CA LEU A 149 4.41 -12.61 5.67
C LEU A 149 5.67 -11.73 5.52
N LYS A 150 5.83 -10.99 4.41
CA LYS A 150 6.91 -10.02 4.23
C LYS A 150 6.79 -8.83 5.20
N ASP A 151 5.59 -8.54 5.68
CA ASP A 151 5.36 -7.39 6.56
C ASP A 151 6.09 -7.58 7.90
N LEU A 152 6.19 -8.81 8.40
CA LEU A 152 6.81 -9.15 9.67
C LEU A 152 8.30 -8.76 9.74
N PRO A 153 9.18 -9.20 8.81
CA PRO A 153 10.58 -8.78 8.81
C PRO A 153 10.75 -7.31 8.43
N GLU A 154 9.80 -6.68 7.72
CA GLU A 154 9.85 -5.23 7.45
C GLU A 154 9.55 -4.41 8.71
N ILE A 155 8.53 -4.78 9.50
CA ILE A 155 8.25 -4.13 10.78
C ILE A 155 9.48 -4.19 11.70
N LEU A 156 10.12 -5.37 11.83
CA LEU A 156 11.35 -5.49 12.62
C LEU A 156 12.48 -4.60 12.09
N TYR A 157 12.63 -4.54 10.77
CA TYR A 157 13.64 -3.68 10.16
C TYR A 157 13.38 -2.21 10.48
N LEU A 158 12.13 -1.75 10.34
CA LEU A 158 11.75 -0.35 10.57
C LEU A 158 11.89 0.05 12.04
N VAL A 159 11.54 -0.84 12.97
CA VAL A 159 11.74 -0.61 14.41
C VAL A 159 13.23 -0.45 14.75
N LEU A 160 14.11 -1.21 14.09
CA LEU A 160 15.55 -1.16 14.35
C LEU A 160 16.27 0.01 13.68
N HIS A 161 15.95 0.26 12.41
CA HIS A 161 16.76 1.09 11.52
C HIS A 161 16.01 2.29 10.95
N GLY A 162 14.70 2.40 11.21
CA GLY A 162 13.84 3.41 10.60
C GLY A 162 13.61 3.17 9.10
N PRO A 163 13.04 4.18 8.41
CA PRO A 163 12.76 4.12 6.97
C PRO A 163 14.02 3.82 6.15
N ARG A 164 13.86 3.05 5.06
CA ARG A 164 14.99 2.76 4.16
C ARG A 164 15.43 4.02 3.42
N GLU A 165 16.74 4.17 3.24
CA GLU A 165 17.33 5.25 2.41
C GLU A 165 16.74 5.29 0.98
N GLU A 166 16.32 4.15 0.42
CA GLU A 166 15.71 4.08 -0.92
C GLU A 166 14.29 4.65 -0.98
N ASP A 167 13.54 4.60 0.13
CA ASP A 167 12.19 5.17 0.20
C ASP A 167 12.24 6.69 0.35
N GLN A 168 13.27 7.23 1.02
CA GLN A 168 13.58 8.66 1.02
C GLN A 168 13.98 9.20 -0.37
N ARG A 169 14.58 8.35 -1.23
CA ARG A 169 15.04 8.71 -2.58
C ARG A 169 13.96 8.75 -3.64
N LYS A 170 12.74 8.26 -3.38
CA LYS A 170 11.61 8.35 -4.32
C LYS A 170 11.08 9.78 -4.51
N GLY A 171 11.39 10.69 -3.58
CA GLY A 171 11.06 12.12 -3.70
C GLY A 171 12.07 12.94 -4.52
N ASP A 172 13.27 12.42 -4.79
CA ASP A 172 14.34 13.20 -5.42
C ASP A 172 14.68 12.62 -6.80
N GLY A 173 13.94 13.12 -7.79
CA GLY A 173 14.07 12.71 -9.18
C GLY A 173 15.39 13.17 -9.78
N ARG A 174 16.43 12.32 -9.70
CA ARG A 174 17.47 12.09 -10.74
C ARG A 174 18.65 11.33 -10.15
N ARG A 175 19.15 10.33 -10.87
CA ARG A 175 20.60 10.32 -11.20
C ARG A 175 20.97 9.46 -12.41
N ARG A 176 21.80 10.06 -13.26
CA ARG A 176 22.59 9.45 -14.32
C ARG A 176 23.48 8.33 -13.73
N ARG A 177 23.47 7.15 -14.36
CA ARG A 177 24.44 6.08 -14.10
C ARG A 177 25.83 6.52 -14.55
N THR A 178 26.68 6.95 -13.63
CA THR A 178 28.11 7.10 -13.89
C THR A 178 28.74 5.70 -13.93
N LYS A 179 29.35 5.33 -15.06
CA LYS A 179 30.17 4.11 -15.19
C LYS A 179 31.37 4.20 -14.23
N ARG A 180 31.40 3.37 -13.19
CA ARG A 180 32.55 3.27 -12.26
C ARG A 180 33.70 2.48 -12.88
N ARG A 181 34.93 2.95 -12.67
CA ARG A 181 36.20 2.27 -13.00
C ARG A 181 36.37 1.04 -12.08
N ARG A 182 36.63 -0.12 -12.68
CA ARG A 182 36.78 -1.43 -12.01
C ARG A 182 38.24 -1.64 -11.57
N GLY A 183 38.47 -2.05 -10.33
CA GLY A 183 39.81 -2.43 -9.83
C GLY A 183 40.01 -2.17 -8.34
N VAL A 184 40.39 -0.94 -7.98
CA VAL A 184 40.76 -0.57 -6.59
C VAL A 184 39.54 -0.31 -5.69
N ASP A 185 38.42 0.10 -6.29
CA ASP A 185 37.16 0.40 -5.61
C ASP A 185 36.43 -0.85 -5.06
N GLU A 186 36.70 -2.04 -5.60
CA GLU A 186 35.91 -3.24 -5.27
C GLU A 186 36.26 -3.83 -3.90
N ALA A 187 37.56 -3.89 -3.57
CA ALA A 187 38.03 -4.37 -2.27
C ALA A 187 37.64 -3.40 -1.15
N LYS A 188 37.78 -2.09 -1.38
CA LYS A 188 37.32 -1.05 -0.46
C LYS A 188 35.81 -1.12 -0.26
N ALA A 189 35.02 -1.20 -1.33
CA ALA A 189 33.57 -1.36 -1.25
C ALA A 189 33.16 -2.68 -0.58
N ALA A 190 33.93 -3.77 -0.75
CA ALA A 190 33.67 -5.02 -0.05
C ALA A 190 33.89 -4.90 1.47
N LYS A 191 34.99 -4.24 1.88
CA LYS A 191 35.27 -3.96 3.28
C LYS A 191 34.22 -3.04 3.90
N GLU A 192 33.81 -1.98 3.20
CA GLU A 192 32.74 -1.08 3.64
C GLU A 192 31.41 -1.82 3.82
N ARG A 193 31.05 -2.73 2.90
CA ARG A 193 29.86 -3.59 3.04
C ARG A 193 29.93 -4.46 4.29
N LEU A 194 31.06 -5.11 4.52
CA LEU A 194 31.26 -5.96 5.71
C LEU A 194 31.18 -5.15 7.01
N ASN A 195 31.76 -3.95 7.04
CA ASN A 195 31.67 -3.06 8.20
C ASN A 195 30.21 -2.62 8.45
N LYS A 196 29.47 -2.25 7.40
CA LYS A 196 28.04 -1.89 7.53
C LYS A 196 27.22 -3.08 8.03
N GLU A 197 27.49 -4.29 7.54
CA GLU A 197 26.85 -5.51 8.03
C GLU A 197 27.13 -5.78 9.51
N ALA A 198 28.39 -5.62 9.94
CA ALA A 198 28.75 -5.79 11.34
C ALA A 198 28.06 -4.77 12.25
N GLN A 199 27.96 -3.51 11.81
CA GLN A 199 27.24 -2.45 12.53
C GLN A 199 25.75 -2.77 12.68
N LEU A 200 25.10 -3.18 11.59
CA LEU A 200 23.68 -3.55 11.62
C LEU A 200 23.43 -4.75 12.56
N ALA A 201 24.28 -5.77 12.50
CA ALA A 201 24.19 -6.93 13.38
C ALA A 201 24.40 -6.53 14.85
N GLN A 202 25.37 -5.67 15.15
CA GLN A 202 25.62 -5.17 16.51
C GLN A 202 24.43 -4.36 17.04
N ALA A 203 23.82 -3.52 16.22
CA ALA A 203 22.62 -2.76 16.59
C ALA A 203 21.44 -3.68 16.92
N ALA A 204 21.21 -4.73 16.11
CA ALA A 204 20.16 -5.71 16.36
C ALA A 204 20.39 -6.46 17.68
N LEU A 205 21.62 -6.90 17.95
CA LEU A 205 21.98 -7.59 19.21
C LEU A 205 21.83 -6.67 20.42
N ALA A 206 22.29 -5.42 20.31
CA ALA A 206 22.19 -4.44 21.39
C ALA A 206 20.72 -4.13 21.71
N ARG A 207 19.88 -3.92 20.69
CA ARG A 207 18.44 -3.67 20.88
C ARG A 207 17.73 -4.89 21.47
N TYR A 208 18.03 -6.10 20.99
CA TYR A 208 17.46 -7.34 21.54
C TYR A 208 17.79 -7.52 23.03
N ALA A 209 19.01 -7.15 23.45
CA ALA A 209 19.42 -7.23 24.84
C ALA A 209 18.73 -6.17 25.72
N SER A 210 18.62 -4.92 25.25
CA SER A 210 18.20 -3.78 26.08
C SER A 210 16.70 -3.47 26.05
N ASP A 211 15.98 -3.82 24.98
CA ASP A 211 14.56 -3.49 24.81
C ASP A 211 13.69 -4.75 24.82
N GLU A 212 12.89 -4.88 25.88
CA GLU A 212 11.96 -6.00 26.07
C GLU A 212 10.83 -6.04 25.03
N ALA A 213 10.27 -4.88 24.65
CA ALA A 213 9.22 -4.79 23.65
C ALA A 213 9.73 -5.26 22.28
N PHE A 214 10.93 -4.80 21.90
CA PHE A 214 11.57 -5.26 20.67
C PHE A 214 11.92 -6.75 20.72
N ARG A 215 12.44 -7.24 21.85
CA ARG A 215 12.77 -8.66 22.03
C ARG A 215 11.53 -9.55 21.85
N HIS A 216 10.41 -9.18 22.46
CA HIS A 216 9.16 -9.91 22.34
C HIS A 216 8.65 -9.92 20.89
N LEU A 217 8.67 -8.76 20.22
CA LEU A 217 8.31 -8.65 18.81
C LEU A 217 9.19 -9.54 17.92
N TYR A 218 10.51 -9.50 18.13
CA TYR A 218 11.50 -10.29 17.40
C TYR A 218 11.24 -11.79 17.55
N ASP A 219 11.06 -12.24 18.79
CA ASP A 219 10.81 -13.64 19.10
C ASP A 219 9.52 -14.12 18.44
N ARG A 220 8.45 -13.34 18.53
CA ARG A 220 7.18 -13.71 17.90
C ARG A 220 7.28 -13.83 16.38
N VAL A 221 8.01 -12.93 15.71
CA VAL A 221 8.26 -13.05 14.26
C VAL A 221 9.02 -14.33 13.94
N ALA A 222 10.08 -14.64 14.69
CA ALA A 222 10.88 -15.84 14.47
C ALA A 222 10.05 -17.12 14.73
N ASP A 223 9.21 -17.14 15.76
CA ASP A 223 8.29 -18.22 16.07
C ASP A 223 7.28 -18.44 14.93
N THR A 224 6.66 -17.37 14.43
CA THR A 224 5.70 -17.45 13.30
C THR A 224 6.29 -18.18 12.10
N PHE A 225 7.50 -17.77 11.68
CA PHE A 225 8.13 -18.39 10.53
C PHE A 225 8.53 -19.83 10.82
N ALA A 226 9.04 -20.11 12.02
CA ALA A 226 9.43 -21.47 12.38
C ALA A 226 8.23 -22.43 12.38
N GLU A 227 7.10 -22.03 12.96
CA GLU A 227 5.86 -22.81 13.00
C GLU A 227 5.32 -23.07 11.58
N LEU A 228 5.17 -22.02 10.77
CA LEU A 228 4.67 -22.16 9.41
C LEU A 228 5.60 -23.00 8.53
N LEU A 229 6.92 -22.82 8.64
CA LEU A 229 7.88 -23.61 7.87
C LEU A 229 7.90 -25.08 8.28
N LYS A 230 7.73 -25.40 9.58
CA LYS A 230 7.60 -26.79 10.03
C LYS A 230 6.35 -27.43 9.41
N SER A 231 5.20 -26.76 9.47
CA SER A 231 3.96 -27.22 8.85
C SER A 231 4.11 -27.41 7.34
N ASP A 232 4.73 -26.46 6.63
CA ASP A 232 4.97 -26.54 5.19
C ASP A 232 5.87 -27.74 4.82
N VAL A 233 6.91 -28.02 5.62
CA VAL A 233 7.79 -29.18 5.42
C VAL A 233 7.05 -30.50 5.67
N GLU A 234 6.16 -30.56 6.67
CA GLU A 234 5.33 -31.74 6.92
C GLU A 234 4.39 -32.02 5.75
N HIS A 235 3.72 -31.00 5.21
CA HIS A 235 2.90 -31.12 4.01
C HIS A 235 3.71 -31.55 2.79
N LEU A 236 4.91 -30.99 2.62
CA LEU A 236 5.82 -31.41 1.55
C LEU A 236 6.20 -32.90 1.67
N ARG A 237 6.53 -33.37 2.88
CA ARG A 237 6.87 -34.78 3.14
C ARG A 237 5.69 -35.72 2.90
N ALA A 238 4.47 -35.26 3.19
CA ALA A 238 3.24 -35.98 2.91
C ALA A 238 2.82 -35.95 1.43
N GLY A 239 3.50 -35.17 0.58
CA GLY A 239 3.14 -34.96 -0.82
C GLY A 239 1.92 -34.03 -1.02
N ASP A 240 1.42 -33.38 0.03
CA ASP A 240 0.27 -32.47 -0.03
C ASP A 240 0.72 -31.05 -0.38
N THR A 241 1.11 -30.87 -1.65
CA THR A 241 1.61 -29.59 -2.15
C THR A 241 0.56 -28.47 -2.12
N SER A 242 -0.72 -28.83 -2.05
CA SER A 242 -1.84 -27.87 -2.00
C SER A 242 -1.95 -27.12 -0.69
N LYS A 243 -1.44 -27.70 0.41
CA LYS A 243 -1.44 -27.10 1.75
C LYS A 243 -0.18 -26.32 2.09
N ILE A 244 0.82 -26.31 1.20
CA ILE A 244 2.06 -25.56 1.41
C ILE A 244 1.76 -24.05 1.30
N GLY A 245 2.04 -23.34 2.38
CA GLY A 245 1.89 -21.90 2.48
C GLY A 245 3.01 -21.11 1.79
N LEU A 246 2.96 -19.79 1.95
CA LEU A 246 3.95 -18.86 1.39
C LEU A 246 5.06 -18.50 2.40
N ALA A 247 5.23 -19.25 3.49
CA ALA A 247 6.22 -18.92 4.51
C ALA A 247 7.65 -18.99 3.94
N ALA A 248 7.97 -20.03 3.16
CA ALA A 248 9.27 -20.13 2.50
C ALA A 248 9.54 -19.00 1.48
N LYS A 249 8.49 -18.46 0.84
CA LYS A 249 8.60 -17.33 -0.09
C LYS A 249 9.08 -16.07 0.63
N TRP A 250 8.54 -15.81 1.83
CA TRP A 250 8.75 -14.56 2.55
C TRP A 250 9.78 -14.65 3.68
N CYS A 251 10.15 -15.85 4.12
CA CYS A 251 11.26 -16.06 5.03
C CYS A 251 12.54 -15.46 4.42
N PRO A 252 13.28 -14.61 5.15
CA PRO A 252 14.53 -14.07 4.67
C PRO A 252 15.47 -15.18 4.18
N SER A 253 16.18 -14.90 3.09
CA SER A 253 17.29 -15.77 2.68
C SER A 253 18.54 -15.39 3.47
N LEU A 254 19.43 -16.36 3.70
CA LEU A 254 20.73 -16.08 4.31
C LEU A 254 21.45 -14.95 3.57
N ARG A 255 21.97 -13.99 4.33
CA ARG A 255 22.65 -12.79 3.80
C ARG A 255 21.78 -11.91 2.89
N SER A 256 20.45 -12.04 2.94
CA SER A 256 19.54 -11.02 2.39
C SER A 256 19.65 -9.72 3.19
N SER A 257 19.07 -8.62 2.69
CA SER A 257 19.05 -7.34 3.39
C SER A 257 18.43 -7.46 4.79
N TYR A 258 17.32 -8.21 4.93
CA TYR A 258 16.70 -8.50 6.22
C TYR A 258 17.64 -9.28 7.14
N ASP A 259 18.24 -10.37 6.66
CA ASP A 259 19.12 -11.20 7.50
C ASP A 259 20.35 -10.42 7.98
N ARG A 260 20.94 -9.59 7.11
CA ARG A 260 22.07 -8.72 7.49
C ARG A 260 21.67 -7.68 8.53
N ALA A 261 20.43 -7.20 8.48
CA ALA A 261 19.93 -6.15 9.35
C ALA A 261 19.38 -6.64 10.69
N THR A 262 18.93 -7.90 10.76
CA THR A 262 18.13 -8.42 11.89
C THR A 262 18.64 -9.75 12.44
N LEU A 263 19.52 -10.47 11.73
CA LEU A 263 19.96 -11.83 12.06
C LEU A 263 18.81 -12.87 12.12
N LEU A 264 17.64 -12.55 11.55
CA LEU A 264 16.42 -13.33 11.73
C LEU A 264 16.54 -14.78 11.22
N CYS A 265 17.39 -15.08 10.23
CA CYS A 265 17.55 -16.47 9.78
C CYS A 265 18.16 -17.37 10.86
N GLU A 266 19.00 -16.83 11.74
CA GLU A 266 19.54 -17.61 12.86
C GLU A 266 18.44 -17.95 13.86
N ALA A 267 17.64 -16.95 14.25
CA ALA A 267 16.53 -17.12 15.16
C ALA A 267 15.51 -18.16 14.66
N ILE A 268 15.14 -18.08 13.38
CA ILE A 268 14.25 -19.05 12.73
C ILE A 268 14.91 -20.44 12.68
N ALA A 269 16.18 -20.53 12.26
CA ALA A 269 16.87 -21.81 12.12
C ALA A 269 16.98 -22.56 13.46
N ARG A 270 17.31 -21.86 14.55
CA ARG A 270 17.38 -22.44 15.90
C ARG A 270 16.01 -22.95 16.38
N ARG A 271 14.91 -22.33 15.98
CA ARG A 271 13.54 -22.76 16.31
C ARG A 271 13.07 -23.94 15.46
N VAL A 272 13.47 -23.98 14.18
CA VAL A 272 13.17 -25.10 13.28
C VAL A 272 13.98 -26.34 13.65
N PHE A 273 15.23 -26.16 14.05
CA PHE A 273 16.14 -27.23 14.46
C PHE A 273 16.67 -26.98 15.89
N PRO A 274 15.86 -27.15 16.95
CA PRO A 274 16.29 -26.94 18.34
C PRO A 274 17.51 -27.78 18.68
N ARG A 275 18.34 -27.30 19.61
CA ARG A 275 19.61 -27.94 19.93
C ARG A 275 19.41 -29.34 20.53
N GLU A 276 18.31 -29.50 21.24
CA GLU A 276 17.88 -30.73 21.91
C GLU A 276 17.28 -31.75 20.92
N SER A 277 16.97 -31.34 19.68
CA SER A 277 16.32 -32.20 18.70
C SER A 277 17.23 -33.26 18.09
N ASN A 278 18.56 -33.12 18.22
CA ASN A 278 19.53 -34.07 17.69
C ASN A 278 20.78 -34.11 18.59
N LYS A 279 21.21 -35.33 18.95
CA LYS A 279 22.43 -35.55 19.75
C LYS A 279 23.66 -34.93 19.10
N GLU A 280 23.77 -34.96 17.77
CA GLU A 280 24.87 -34.32 17.03
C GLU A 280 24.97 -32.81 17.29
N TYR A 281 23.89 -32.14 17.66
CA TYR A 281 23.91 -30.69 17.94
C TYR A 281 24.40 -30.37 19.35
N LEU A 282 24.24 -31.30 20.30
CA LEU A 282 24.68 -31.12 21.67
C LEU A 282 26.20 -30.99 21.74
N ASP A 283 26.91 -31.81 20.97
CA ASP A 283 28.37 -31.89 20.93
C ASP A 283 29.05 -30.74 20.14
N LEU A 284 28.27 -29.93 19.42
CA LEU A 284 28.81 -28.80 18.65
C LEU A 284 29.02 -27.56 19.53
N SER A 285 30.07 -26.78 19.26
CA SER A 285 30.12 -25.43 19.80
C SER A 285 28.99 -24.57 19.24
N ASP A 286 28.54 -23.55 19.97
CA ASP A 286 27.38 -22.75 19.55
C ASP A 286 27.55 -22.12 18.16
N LYS A 287 28.78 -21.71 17.82
CA LYS A 287 29.15 -21.23 16.48
C LYS A 287 28.94 -22.29 15.39
N HIS A 288 29.36 -23.54 15.63
CA HIS A 288 29.20 -24.62 14.66
C HIS A 288 27.74 -25.08 14.56
N TYR A 289 27.03 -25.15 15.68
CA TYR A 289 25.59 -25.42 15.71
C TYR A 289 24.83 -24.39 14.87
N THR A 290 25.07 -23.10 15.10
CA THR A 290 24.47 -21.99 14.35
C THR A 290 24.72 -22.10 12.85
N TYR A 291 25.98 -22.33 12.46
CA TYR A 291 26.34 -22.52 11.06
C TYR A 291 25.58 -23.70 10.43
N ARG A 292 25.51 -24.83 11.16
CA ARG A 292 24.83 -26.05 10.73
C ARG A 292 23.35 -25.81 10.51
N VAL A 293 22.62 -25.28 11.50
CA VAL A 293 21.17 -25.08 11.41
C VAL A 293 20.79 -24.03 10.37
N ARG A 294 21.57 -22.97 10.20
CA ARG A 294 21.34 -21.98 9.11
C ARG A 294 21.48 -22.63 7.73
N ASN A 295 22.48 -23.49 7.54
CA ASN A 295 22.63 -24.21 6.27
C ASN A 295 21.50 -25.23 6.05
N LEU A 296 21.03 -25.90 7.11
CA LEU A 296 19.87 -26.81 7.04
C LEU A 296 18.58 -26.05 6.70
N LEU A 297 18.32 -24.89 7.33
CA LEU A 297 17.18 -24.03 6.99
C LEU A 297 17.19 -23.70 5.49
N ARG A 298 18.34 -23.35 4.92
CA ARG A 298 18.43 -23.09 3.48
C ARG A 298 18.17 -24.36 2.65
N ARG A 299 18.90 -25.44 2.93
CA ARG A 299 18.97 -26.63 2.05
C ARG A 299 17.77 -27.56 2.19
N GLU A 300 17.33 -27.83 3.40
CA GLU A 300 16.32 -28.83 3.71
C GLU A 300 14.91 -28.23 3.84
N VAL A 301 14.80 -26.91 3.98
CA VAL A 301 13.51 -26.22 4.17
C VAL A 301 13.24 -25.24 3.02
N LEU A 302 14.01 -24.16 2.90
CA LEU A 302 13.68 -23.09 1.96
C LEU A 302 13.80 -23.49 0.48
N VAL A 303 14.87 -24.18 0.10
CA VAL A 303 15.08 -24.63 -1.29
C VAL A 303 13.96 -25.57 -1.78
N PRO A 304 13.65 -26.68 -1.10
CA PRO A 304 12.61 -27.60 -1.58
C PRO A 304 11.22 -26.98 -1.57
N LEU A 305 10.87 -26.20 -0.53
CA LEU A 305 9.57 -25.50 -0.50
C LEU A 305 9.44 -24.48 -1.63
N ARG A 306 10.47 -23.66 -1.88
CA ARG A 306 10.43 -22.67 -2.99
C ARG A 306 10.35 -23.32 -4.36
N LYS A 307 10.91 -24.52 -4.53
CA LYS A 307 10.79 -25.29 -5.78
C LYS A 307 9.33 -25.68 -6.05
N VAL A 308 8.64 -26.23 -5.05
CA VAL A 308 7.22 -26.63 -5.18
C VAL A 308 6.26 -25.43 -5.32
N LEU A 309 6.65 -24.27 -4.78
CA LEU A 309 5.90 -23.03 -4.98
C LEU A 309 5.99 -22.47 -6.41
N GLU A 310 6.94 -22.96 -7.23
CA GLU A 310 7.16 -22.55 -8.63
C GLU A 310 7.26 -21.02 -8.81
N LEU A 311 8.04 -20.38 -7.93
CA LEU A 311 8.22 -18.93 -7.97
C LEU A 311 9.03 -18.52 -9.22
N PRO A 312 8.65 -17.44 -9.93
CA PRO A 312 9.34 -17.03 -11.15
C PRO A 312 10.84 -16.77 -10.93
N GLU A 313 11.22 -16.25 -9.76
CA GLU A 313 12.61 -15.99 -9.42
C GLU A 313 13.49 -17.25 -9.41
N VAL A 314 12.91 -18.43 -9.15
CA VAL A 314 13.63 -19.72 -9.17
C VAL A 314 14.08 -20.03 -10.60
N TYR A 315 13.15 -20.00 -11.55
CA TYR A 315 13.40 -20.23 -12.98
C TYR A 315 14.30 -19.16 -13.59
N MET A 316 14.01 -17.88 -13.31
CA MET A 316 14.77 -16.74 -13.82
C MET A 316 16.24 -16.78 -13.38
N SER A 317 16.50 -17.17 -12.13
CA SER A 317 17.87 -17.26 -11.60
C SER A 317 18.63 -18.47 -12.14
N ALA A 318 17.93 -19.56 -12.46
CA ALA A 318 18.50 -20.75 -13.09
C ALA A 318 18.66 -20.61 -14.61
N GLY A 319 18.06 -19.58 -15.23
CA GLY A 319 18.03 -19.40 -16.68
C GLY A 319 17.08 -20.34 -17.42
N GLN A 320 16.21 -21.05 -16.69
CA GLN A 320 15.23 -22.00 -17.21
C GLN A 320 13.94 -21.28 -17.63
N TRP A 321 14.03 -20.42 -18.65
CA TRP A 321 12.90 -19.60 -19.12
C TRP A 321 11.78 -20.48 -19.70
N ASP A 322 12.17 -21.48 -20.47
CA ASP A 322 11.38 -22.52 -21.12
C ASP A 322 10.47 -23.32 -20.17
N GLU A 323 10.82 -23.41 -18.89
CA GLU A 323 10.02 -24.09 -17.86
C GLU A 323 9.12 -23.14 -17.03
N LEU A 324 9.25 -21.82 -17.20
CA LEU A 324 8.56 -20.85 -16.34
C LEU A 324 7.02 -20.95 -16.50
N PRO A 325 6.25 -21.19 -15.42
CA PRO A 325 4.80 -21.36 -15.50
C PRO A 325 4.07 -20.01 -15.42
N TYR A 326 3.87 -19.33 -16.56
CA TYR A 326 3.26 -18.00 -16.61
C TYR A 326 1.88 -17.90 -15.93
N ALA A 327 1.05 -18.95 -16.02
CA ALA A 327 -0.25 -19.01 -15.37
C ALA A 327 -0.19 -18.94 -13.83
N ARG A 328 0.95 -19.29 -13.21
CA ARG A 328 1.18 -19.21 -11.76
C ARG A 328 1.84 -17.91 -11.32
N VAL A 329 2.27 -17.05 -12.25
CA VAL A 329 2.93 -15.79 -11.92
C VAL A 329 1.92 -14.84 -11.29
N ALA A 330 2.20 -14.42 -10.05
CA ALA A 330 1.36 -13.46 -9.33
C ALA A 330 1.28 -12.10 -10.06
N SER A 331 0.17 -11.39 -9.89
CA SER A 331 -0.12 -10.14 -10.61
C SER A 331 0.99 -9.08 -10.51
N VAL A 332 1.52 -8.88 -9.31
CA VAL A 332 2.60 -7.93 -9.03
C VAL A 332 3.91 -8.37 -9.66
N ALA A 333 4.19 -9.69 -9.68
CA ALA A 333 5.38 -10.23 -10.33
C ALA A 333 5.29 -10.10 -11.86
N MET A 334 4.10 -10.30 -12.43
CA MET A 334 3.85 -10.10 -13.85
C MET A 334 4.17 -8.65 -14.26
N ASN A 335 3.65 -7.67 -13.53
CA ASN A 335 3.92 -6.26 -13.82
C ASN A 335 5.41 -5.89 -13.60
N LYS A 336 6.02 -6.36 -12.51
CA LYS A 336 7.42 -6.07 -12.17
C LYS A 336 8.43 -6.64 -13.17
N TYR A 337 8.20 -7.85 -13.67
CA TYR A 337 9.14 -8.55 -14.54
C TYR A 337 8.75 -8.50 -16.02
N LYS A 338 7.71 -7.74 -16.40
CA LYS A 338 7.16 -7.69 -17.76
C LYS A 338 8.22 -7.46 -18.84
N GLU A 339 9.10 -6.48 -18.64
CA GLU A 339 10.16 -6.15 -19.61
C GLU A 339 11.17 -7.29 -19.75
N VAL A 340 11.45 -7.99 -18.64
CA VAL A 340 12.37 -9.13 -18.63
C VAL A 340 11.73 -10.31 -19.36
N PHE A 341 10.46 -10.60 -19.10
CA PHE A 341 9.71 -11.65 -19.79
C PHE A 341 9.64 -11.38 -21.29
N GLN A 342 9.27 -10.15 -21.70
CA GLN A 342 9.23 -9.76 -23.10
C GLN A 342 10.59 -9.84 -23.78
N LYS A 343 11.68 -9.54 -23.06
CA LYS A 343 13.03 -9.60 -23.62
C LYS A 343 13.58 -11.02 -23.74
N ARG A 344 13.22 -11.91 -22.80
CA ARG A 344 13.85 -13.23 -22.66
C ARG A 344 13.01 -14.37 -23.23
N ASP A 345 11.69 -14.24 -23.24
CA ASP A 345 10.77 -15.32 -23.61
C ASP A 345 9.49 -14.79 -24.29
N LYS A 346 9.67 -13.87 -25.24
CA LYS A 346 8.57 -13.22 -25.97
C LYS A 346 7.53 -14.20 -26.54
N PRO A 347 7.92 -15.29 -27.23
CA PRO A 347 6.94 -16.17 -27.89
C PRO A 347 5.97 -16.83 -26.89
N ARG A 348 6.47 -17.31 -25.75
CA ARG A 348 5.61 -17.96 -24.73
C ARG A 348 4.75 -16.95 -23.98
N VAL A 349 5.24 -15.72 -23.77
CA VAL A 349 4.43 -14.64 -23.21
C VAL A 349 3.25 -14.30 -24.12
N VAL A 350 3.50 -14.16 -25.43
CA VAL A 350 2.44 -13.90 -26.41
C VAL A 350 1.44 -15.06 -26.46
N GLY A 351 1.93 -16.31 -26.55
CA GLY A 351 1.05 -17.49 -26.53
C GLY A 351 0.21 -17.57 -25.25
N PHE A 352 0.80 -17.28 -24.09
CA PHE A 352 0.06 -17.23 -22.82
C PHE A 352 -1.03 -16.14 -22.84
N PHE A 353 -0.76 -14.96 -23.40
CA PHE A 353 -1.77 -13.91 -23.53
C PHE A 353 -2.89 -14.27 -24.51
N ASP A 354 -2.58 -15.00 -25.57
CA ASP A 354 -3.57 -15.56 -26.49
C ASP A 354 -4.46 -16.60 -25.79
N ASP A 355 -3.87 -17.48 -24.98
CA ASP A 355 -4.61 -18.43 -24.14
C ASP A 355 -5.53 -17.72 -23.14
N VAL A 356 -5.07 -16.63 -22.52
CA VAL A 356 -5.90 -15.83 -21.60
C VAL A 356 -7.04 -15.15 -22.36
N ARG A 357 -6.80 -14.60 -23.56
CA ARG A 357 -7.84 -13.94 -24.36
C ARG A 357 -8.93 -14.91 -24.82
N THR A 358 -8.53 -16.13 -25.17
CA THR A 358 -9.42 -17.19 -25.64
C THR A 358 -10.06 -17.99 -24.50
N GLY A 359 -9.70 -17.70 -23.25
CA GLY A 359 -10.28 -18.34 -22.05
C GLY A 359 -9.64 -19.67 -21.65
N HIS A 360 -8.57 -20.09 -22.31
CA HIS A 360 -7.81 -21.31 -21.99
C HIS A 360 -6.85 -21.12 -20.80
N ALA A 361 -6.53 -19.88 -20.43
CA ALA A 361 -5.72 -19.55 -19.26
C ALA A 361 -6.31 -18.36 -18.48
N ARG A 362 -5.78 -18.13 -17.27
CA ARG A 362 -6.13 -16.98 -16.44
C ARG A 362 -4.87 -16.20 -16.04
N VAL A 363 -4.99 -14.88 -15.98
CA VAL A 363 -3.95 -14.00 -15.46
C VAL A 363 -4.31 -13.54 -14.06
N ALA A 364 -3.35 -13.58 -13.14
CA ALA A 364 -3.58 -13.06 -11.80
C ALA A 364 -3.75 -11.52 -11.85
N ALA A 365 -4.80 -11.01 -11.22
CA ALA A 365 -5.09 -9.57 -11.10
C ALA A 365 -5.42 -9.12 -9.65
N GLY A 366 -5.37 -10.03 -8.67
CA GLY A 366 -5.88 -9.76 -7.32
C GLY A 366 -5.13 -8.66 -6.55
N ALA A 367 -3.80 -8.61 -6.64
CA ALA A 367 -2.98 -7.73 -5.79
C ALA A 367 -2.49 -6.44 -6.49
N VAL A 368 -2.78 -6.25 -7.78
CA VAL A 368 -2.43 -5.02 -8.51
C VAL A 368 -3.56 -3.99 -8.33
N LEU A 369 -3.22 -2.71 -8.22
CA LEU A 369 -4.21 -1.63 -8.07
C LEU A 369 -4.68 -1.11 -9.44
N PRO A 370 -5.93 -0.63 -9.56
CA PRO A 370 -6.47 -0.14 -10.84
C PRO A 370 -5.61 0.94 -11.51
N HIS A 371 -5.13 1.90 -10.73
CA HIS A 371 -4.33 3.02 -11.23
C HIS A 371 -2.94 2.58 -11.76
N GLU A 372 -2.40 1.47 -11.24
CA GLU A 372 -1.15 0.88 -11.75
C GLU A 372 -1.35 0.24 -13.13
N LEU A 373 -2.53 -0.32 -13.39
CA LEU A 373 -2.87 -0.95 -14.67
C LEU A 373 -3.11 0.09 -15.77
N ILE A 374 -3.75 1.22 -15.46
CA ILE A 374 -4.05 2.24 -16.47
C ILE A 374 -2.88 3.19 -16.75
N ALA A 375 -1.75 3.07 -16.03
CA ALA A 375 -0.64 4.01 -16.10
C ALA A 375 -0.04 4.18 -17.51
N ALA A 376 -0.01 3.11 -18.32
CA ALA A 376 0.40 3.18 -19.73
C ALA A 376 -0.67 3.88 -20.59
N ALA A 377 -1.94 3.55 -20.38
CA ALA A 377 -3.07 4.14 -21.11
C ALA A 377 -3.18 5.67 -20.87
N LEU A 378 -2.89 6.14 -19.66
CA LEU A 378 -2.80 7.57 -19.33
C LEU A 378 -1.72 8.32 -20.11
N LYS A 379 -0.70 7.62 -20.60
CA LYS A 379 0.35 8.16 -21.50
C LYS A 379 0.01 7.98 -22.99
N GLY A 380 -1.16 7.43 -23.31
CA GLY A 380 -1.54 7.07 -24.67
C GLY A 380 -0.83 5.81 -25.19
N GLU A 381 -0.25 5.00 -24.31
CA GLU A 381 0.44 3.76 -24.64
C GLU A 381 -0.49 2.55 -24.41
N HIS A 382 -0.31 1.49 -25.20
CA HIS A 382 -1.03 0.24 -25.04
C HIS A 382 -0.16 -0.78 -24.30
N ASP A 383 -0.71 -1.39 -23.25
CA ASP A 383 -0.08 -2.47 -22.48
C ASP A 383 -1.05 -3.65 -22.41
N GLU A 384 -0.75 -4.69 -23.19
CA GLU A 384 -1.58 -5.89 -23.32
C GLU A 384 -1.69 -6.67 -22.00
N ALA A 385 -0.63 -6.72 -21.20
CA ALA A 385 -0.66 -7.39 -19.91
C ALA A 385 -1.62 -6.65 -18.97
N ALA A 386 -1.57 -5.32 -18.98
CA ALA A 386 -2.45 -4.49 -18.17
C ALA A 386 -3.92 -4.61 -18.59
N ASP A 387 -4.21 -4.68 -19.89
CA ASP A 387 -5.55 -4.91 -20.43
C ASP A 387 -6.13 -6.25 -19.96
N LEU A 388 -5.35 -7.33 -20.04
CA LEU A 388 -5.80 -8.66 -19.62
C LEU A 388 -6.01 -8.73 -18.10
N GLN A 389 -5.11 -8.12 -17.32
CA GLN A 389 -5.28 -8.00 -15.87
C GLN A 389 -6.51 -7.16 -15.51
N TRP A 390 -6.75 -6.06 -16.21
CA TRP A 390 -7.93 -5.22 -16.02
C TRP A 390 -9.22 -6.00 -16.30
N ARG A 391 -9.30 -6.69 -17.44
CA ARG A 391 -10.45 -7.52 -17.80
C ARG A 391 -10.71 -8.61 -16.76
N SER A 392 -9.65 -9.29 -16.30
CA SER A 392 -9.77 -10.30 -15.25
C SER A 392 -10.26 -9.70 -13.93
N MET A 393 -9.80 -8.51 -13.57
CA MET A 393 -10.20 -7.79 -12.36
C MET A 393 -11.68 -7.39 -12.39
N VAL A 394 -12.13 -6.79 -13.50
CA VAL A 394 -13.52 -6.38 -13.70
C VAL A 394 -14.44 -7.60 -13.73
N SER A 395 -14.04 -8.68 -14.43
CA SER A 395 -14.80 -9.93 -14.48
C SER A 395 -14.96 -10.57 -13.10
N ALA A 396 -13.90 -10.59 -12.29
CA ALA A 396 -13.95 -11.13 -10.93
C ALA A 396 -14.92 -10.33 -10.04
N LEU A 397 -14.86 -8.99 -10.07
CA LEU A 397 -15.80 -8.15 -9.31
C LEU A 397 -17.24 -8.26 -9.82
N ALA A 398 -17.43 -8.30 -11.14
CA ALA A 398 -18.75 -8.46 -11.75
C ALA A 398 -19.41 -9.81 -11.43
N ALA A 399 -18.61 -10.84 -11.14
CA ALA A 399 -19.11 -12.15 -10.70
C ALA A 399 -19.56 -12.16 -9.23
N GLU A 400 -19.10 -11.20 -8.42
CA GLU A 400 -19.56 -11.00 -7.04
C GLU A 400 -20.81 -10.12 -6.97
N GLY A 401 -21.05 -9.28 -7.98
CA GLY A 401 -22.24 -8.44 -8.08
C GLY A 401 -22.06 -7.32 -9.10
N ARG A 402 -23.11 -6.55 -9.35
CA ARG A 402 -23.05 -5.40 -10.27
C ARG A 402 -23.63 -4.16 -9.59
N LEU A 403 -23.12 -3.00 -9.97
CA LEU A 403 -23.64 -1.72 -9.47
C LEU A 403 -24.94 -1.37 -10.19
N ASP A 404 -26.04 -1.29 -9.44
CA ASP A 404 -27.34 -0.92 -9.97
C ASP A 404 -27.48 0.59 -10.10
N ASN A 405 -27.74 1.07 -11.32
CA ASN A 405 -27.87 2.50 -11.68
C ASN A 405 -26.86 3.44 -11.00
N CYS A 406 -25.57 3.11 -11.07
CA CYS A 406 -24.51 3.93 -10.47
C CYS A 406 -23.76 4.74 -11.52
N ILE A 407 -23.27 5.92 -11.14
CA ILE A 407 -22.39 6.74 -11.96
C ILE A 407 -21.20 7.27 -11.16
N ALA A 408 -20.02 7.29 -11.79
CA ALA A 408 -18.82 7.89 -11.22
C ALA A 408 -18.63 9.34 -11.71
N VAL A 409 -18.16 10.17 -10.79
CA VAL A 409 -17.82 11.57 -10.97
C VAL A 409 -16.34 11.73 -10.63
N CYS A 410 -15.51 12.00 -11.63
CA CYS A 410 -14.05 11.97 -11.50
C CYS A 410 -13.47 13.38 -11.37
N GLY A 411 -12.86 13.67 -10.22
CA GLY A 411 -11.99 14.81 -10.00
C GLY A 411 -10.67 14.63 -10.75
N LEU A 412 -10.46 15.45 -11.78
CA LEU A 412 -9.30 15.37 -12.67
C LEU A 412 -8.32 16.54 -12.45
N THR A 413 -8.26 17.05 -11.22
CA THR A 413 -7.47 18.22 -10.85
C THR A 413 -6.00 17.85 -10.69
N GLY A 414 -5.26 17.79 -11.79
CA GLY A 414 -3.82 17.55 -11.75
C GLY A 414 -3.28 16.85 -12.99
N ALA A 415 -1.99 16.52 -12.95
CA ALA A 415 -1.35 15.78 -14.03
C ALA A 415 -1.73 14.29 -13.99
N ALA A 416 -1.71 13.62 -15.14
CA ALA A 416 -1.91 12.17 -15.22
C ALA A 416 -0.93 11.34 -14.36
N THR A 417 0.22 11.94 -14.01
CA THR A 417 1.24 11.33 -13.15
C THR A 417 0.92 11.43 -11.66
N ASP A 418 -0.08 12.24 -11.28
CA ASP A 418 -0.57 12.32 -9.91
C ASP A 418 -1.32 11.03 -9.54
N PRO A 419 -0.90 10.32 -8.48
CA PRO A 419 -1.58 9.12 -8.02
C PRO A 419 -3.07 9.31 -7.74
N ALA A 420 -3.48 10.47 -7.21
CA ALA A 420 -4.88 10.76 -6.89
C ALA A 420 -5.73 10.87 -8.16
N VAL A 421 -5.24 11.59 -9.18
CA VAL A 421 -5.91 11.73 -10.48
C VAL A 421 -5.96 10.38 -11.21
N SER A 422 -4.86 9.64 -11.22
CA SER A 422 -4.81 8.30 -11.80
C SER A 422 -5.79 7.34 -11.11
N ALA A 423 -5.92 7.43 -9.78
CA ALA A 423 -6.90 6.68 -9.02
C ALA A 423 -8.34 7.09 -9.34
N ALA A 424 -8.64 8.38 -9.49
CA ALA A 424 -9.97 8.87 -9.88
C ALA A 424 -10.39 8.33 -11.25
N VAL A 425 -9.48 8.38 -12.24
CA VAL A 425 -9.73 7.84 -13.58
C VAL A 425 -9.94 6.32 -13.54
N ALA A 426 -9.08 5.61 -12.81
CA ALA A 426 -9.15 4.15 -12.73
C ALA A 426 -10.40 3.66 -12.01
N LEU A 427 -10.70 4.20 -10.82
CA LEU A 427 -11.92 3.85 -10.09
C LEU A 427 -13.17 4.28 -10.85
N GLY A 428 -13.14 5.42 -11.54
CA GLY A 428 -14.23 5.87 -12.39
C GLY A 428 -14.53 4.92 -13.53
N LEU A 429 -13.49 4.47 -14.26
CA LEU A 429 -13.64 3.44 -15.29
C LEU A 429 -14.17 2.12 -14.71
N LEU A 430 -13.65 1.69 -13.55
CA LEU A 430 -14.07 0.45 -12.90
C LEU A 430 -15.55 0.49 -12.52
N ILE A 431 -16.00 1.55 -11.84
CA ILE A 431 -17.40 1.77 -11.48
C ILE A 431 -18.26 1.78 -12.75
N SER A 432 -17.83 2.49 -13.78
CA SER A 432 -18.53 2.57 -15.06
C SER A 432 -18.72 1.21 -15.75
N GLU A 433 -17.75 0.30 -15.65
CA GLU A 433 -17.84 -1.05 -16.25
C GLU A 433 -18.64 -2.04 -15.39
N LEU A 434 -18.68 -1.82 -14.07
CA LEU A 434 -19.49 -2.59 -13.12
C LEU A 434 -20.95 -2.16 -13.12
N SER A 435 -21.22 -0.88 -13.44
CA SER A 435 -22.57 -0.36 -13.60
C SER A 435 -23.37 -1.13 -14.66
N GLN A 436 -24.68 -1.18 -14.44
CA GLN A 436 -25.65 -1.68 -15.41
C GLN A 436 -26.06 -0.60 -16.42
N GLU A 437 -26.68 -1.02 -17.52
CA GLU A 437 -27.29 -0.08 -18.47
C GLU A 437 -28.41 0.73 -17.76
N PRO A 438 -28.62 2.02 -18.10
CA PRO A 438 -28.04 2.77 -19.22
C PRO A 438 -26.77 3.55 -18.86
N TRP A 439 -26.31 3.47 -17.61
CA TRP A 439 -25.20 4.26 -17.08
C TRP A 439 -23.84 3.61 -17.30
N LYS A 440 -23.82 2.32 -17.65
CA LYS A 440 -22.61 1.58 -18.04
C LYS A 440 -21.82 2.32 -19.12
N GLY A 441 -20.49 2.35 -18.93
CA GLY A 441 -19.58 3.01 -19.87
C GLY A 441 -19.74 4.53 -19.91
N ARG A 442 -20.32 5.15 -18.88
CA ARG A 442 -20.37 6.60 -18.70
C ARG A 442 -19.70 7.04 -17.41
N VAL A 443 -19.11 8.24 -17.44
CA VAL A 443 -18.55 8.94 -16.27
C VAL A 443 -18.73 10.44 -16.44
N ILE A 444 -18.79 11.19 -15.34
CA ILE A 444 -18.84 12.65 -15.36
C ILE A 444 -17.49 13.21 -14.91
N THR A 445 -16.97 14.24 -15.56
CA THR A 445 -15.82 15.00 -15.03
C THR A 445 -16.27 15.98 -13.95
N PHE A 446 -15.48 16.07 -12.89
CA PHE A 446 -15.74 16.99 -11.80
C PHE A 446 -14.98 18.30 -11.99
N ASP A 447 -15.42 19.09 -12.97
CA ASP A 447 -14.95 20.44 -13.30
C ASP A 447 -16.16 21.36 -13.59
N GLU A 448 -15.94 22.63 -13.94
CA GLU A 448 -17.02 23.58 -14.30
C GLU A 448 -17.99 23.09 -15.39
N THR A 449 -17.56 22.16 -16.26
CA THR A 449 -18.37 21.71 -17.40
C THR A 449 -19.26 20.53 -17.05
N HIS A 450 -18.92 19.79 -15.99
CA HIS A 450 -19.60 18.56 -15.60
C HIS A 450 -19.86 17.62 -16.78
N GLN A 451 -18.87 17.45 -17.66
CA GLN A 451 -19.07 16.76 -18.94
C GLN A 451 -19.33 15.27 -18.72
N LEU A 452 -20.40 14.75 -19.34
CA LEU A 452 -20.69 13.32 -19.37
C LEU A 452 -19.92 12.68 -20.54
N HIS A 453 -18.93 11.86 -20.20
CA HIS A 453 -18.12 11.12 -21.16
C HIS A 453 -18.66 9.71 -21.37
N LYS A 454 -18.59 9.23 -22.60
CA LYS A 454 -18.82 7.82 -22.95
C LYS A 454 -17.48 7.13 -23.14
N LEU A 455 -17.22 6.09 -22.36
CA LEU A 455 -16.01 5.30 -22.37
C LEU A 455 -16.26 4.04 -23.21
N HIS A 456 -15.57 3.93 -24.34
CA HIS A 456 -15.70 2.79 -25.25
C HIS A 456 -14.36 2.46 -25.90
N GLY A 457 -14.13 1.18 -26.21
CA GLY A 457 -12.89 0.73 -26.84
C GLY A 457 -12.59 -0.74 -26.56
N GLY A 458 -11.73 -1.33 -27.39
CA GLY A 458 -11.24 -2.70 -27.23
C GLY A 458 -10.17 -2.83 -26.16
N ASN A 459 -9.43 -1.76 -25.86
CA ASN A 459 -8.33 -1.72 -24.90
C ASN A 459 -8.44 -0.52 -23.94
N LEU A 460 -7.63 -0.49 -22.88
CA LEU A 460 -7.61 0.61 -21.89
C LEU A 460 -7.28 1.96 -22.53
N LYS A 461 -6.35 2.00 -23.49
CA LYS A 461 -5.96 3.23 -24.20
C LYS A 461 -7.16 3.87 -24.89
N GLU A 462 -7.92 3.10 -25.66
CA GLU A 462 -9.11 3.58 -26.37
C GLU A 462 -10.21 4.03 -25.39
N LYS A 463 -10.48 3.20 -24.35
CA LYS A 463 -11.51 3.52 -23.34
C LYS A 463 -11.24 4.82 -22.60
N LEU A 464 -9.96 5.10 -22.29
CA LEU A 464 -9.55 6.26 -21.51
C LEU A 464 -9.25 7.50 -22.36
N GLN A 465 -9.20 7.39 -23.68
CA GLN A 465 -8.93 8.51 -24.58
C GLN A 465 -9.79 9.75 -24.29
N PRO A 466 -11.12 9.66 -24.03
CA PRO A 466 -11.94 10.83 -23.72
C PRO A 466 -11.53 11.53 -22.42
N LEU A 467 -11.13 10.76 -21.40
CA LEU A 467 -10.71 11.31 -20.10
C LEU A 467 -9.31 11.89 -20.17
N VAL A 468 -8.39 11.24 -20.88
CA VAL A 468 -7.03 11.75 -21.11
C VAL A 468 -7.08 13.08 -21.85
N ALA A 469 -8.00 13.25 -22.81
CA ALA A 469 -8.22 14.51 -23.50
C ALA A 469 -8.83 15.61 -22.60
N ALA A 470 -9.57 15.22 -21.55
CA ALA A 470 -10.16 16.14 -20.58
C ALA A 470 -9.19 16.53 -19.44
N LEU A 471 -8.06 15.84 -19.29
CA LEU A 471 -7.01 16.19 -18.32
C LEU A 471 -6.43 17.57 -18.65
N GLY A 472 -6.30 18.42 -17.64
CA GLY A 472 -5.79 19.78 -17.79
C GLY A 472 -5.54 20.47 -16.46
N PRO A 473 -5.01 21.71 -16.48
CA PRO A 473 -4.87 22.51 -15.25
C PRO A 473 -6.23 22.72 -14.59
N ARG A 474 -6.23 22.79 -13.25
CA ARG A 474 -7.43 22.88 -12.38
C ARG A 474 -8.43 23.89 -12.94
N LYS A 475 -9.55 23.40 -13.47
CA LYS A 475 -10.71 24.23 -13.81
C LYS A 475 -11.50 24.44 -12.52
N LYS A 476 -11.60 25.70 -12.08
CA LYS A 476 -12.42 26.08 -10.91
C LYS A 476 -13.91 25.87 -11.23
N GLY A 477 -14.77 25.76 -10.23
CA GLY A 477 -16.22 25.77 -10.37
C GLY A 477 -16.92 24.42 -10.24
N ALA A 478 -16.21 23.36 -9.84
CA ALA A 478 -16.80 22.04 -9.64
C ALA A 478 -17.70 22.01 -8.40
N ASN A 479 -19.02 21.86 -8.59
CA ASN A 479 -20.01 21.77 -7.52
C ASN A 479 -20.99 20.61 -7.73
N LEU A 480 -21.61 20.13 -6.65
CA LEU A 480 -22.54 19.01 -6.71
C LEU A 480 -23.86 19.39 -7.38
N GLN A 481 -24.44 20.58 -7.13
CA GLN A 481 -25.67 20.99 -7.84
C GLN A 481 -25.54 20.80 -9.37
N GLY A 482 -24.40 21.17 -9.95
CA GLY A 482 -24.12 21.07 -11.38
C GLY A 482 -24.07 19.63 -11.87
N VAL A 483 -23.42 18.73 -11.13
CA VAL A 483 -23.40 17.29 -11.42
C VAL A 483 -24.81 16.71 -11.41
N PHE A 484 -25.59 16.97 -10.36
CA PHE A 484 -26.95 16.46 -10.23
C PHE A 484 -27.88 17.05 -11.30
N SER A 485 -27.72 18.33 -11.64
CA SER A 485 -28.46 18.97 -12.74
C SER A 485 -28.13 18.32 -14.08
N LYS A 486 -26.86 17.94 -14.30
CA LYS A 486 -26.44 17.25 -15.52
C LYS A 486 -27.05 15.86 -15.62
N ILE A 487 -27.09 15.11 -14.52
CA ILE A 487 -27.74 13.79 -14.46
C ILE A 487 -29.23 13.94 -14.76
N LEU A 488 -29.91 14.86 -14.07
CA LEU A 488 -31.35 15.09 -14.22
C LEU A 488 -31.72 15.52 -15.64
N SER A 489 -31.03 16.53 -16.18
CA SER A 489 -31.28 16.99 -17.56
C SER A 489 -31.04 15.90 -18.60
N THR A 490 -30.02 15.05 -18.41
CA THR A 490 -29.76 13.91 -19.29
C THR A 490 -30.87 12.85 -19.19
N ALA A 491 -31.37 12.58 -17.98
CA ALA A 491 -32.45 11.63 -17.75
C ALA A 491 -33.78 12.10 -18.36
N VAL A 492 -34.15 13.36 -18.14
CA VAL A 492 -35.36 13.99 -18.69
C VAL A 492 -35.30 14.03 -20.21
N ALA A 493 -34.19 14.53 -20.79
CA ALA A 493 -34.01 14.58 -22.24
C ALA A 493 -34.01 13.20 -22.89
N GLY A 494 -33.56 12.17 -22.16
CA GLY A 494 -33.56 10.78 -22.62
C GLY A 494 -34.87 10.02 -22.41
N GLY A 495 -35.89 10.63 -21.77
CA GLY A 495 -37.14 9.94 -21.42
C GLY A 495 -36.91 8.74 -20.51
N LEU A 496 -35.97 8.86 -19.56
CA LEU A 496 -35.53 7.75 -18.71
C LEU A 496 -36.67 7.26 -17.81
N ARG A 497 -36.85 5.95 -17.72
CA ARG A 497 -37.81 5.36 -16.79
C ARG A 497 -37.36 5.60 -15.34
N ARG A 498 -38.32 5.81 -14.43
CA ARG A 498 -38.05 6.13 -13.02
C ARG A 498 -37.18 5.08 -12.32
N ASP A 499 -37.39 3.80 -12.63
CA ASP A 499 -36.64 2.66 -12.08
C ASP A 499 -35.19 2.57 -12.60
N MET A 500 -34.85 3.31 -13.67
CA MET A 500 -33.51 3.34 -14.28
C MET A 500 -32.71 4.59 -13.88
N MET A 501 -33.29 5.46 -13.04
CA MET A 501 -32.60 6.67 -12.57
C MET A 501 -31.38 6.31 -11.73
N VAL A 502 -30.34 7.15 -11.78
CA VAL A 502 -29.14 6.98 -10.95
C VAL A 502 -29.56 6.83 -9.48
N LYS A 503 -29.21 5.70 -8.88
CA LYS A 503 -29.42 5.42 -7.45
C LYS A 503 -28.28 5.97 -6.61
N ARG A 504 -27.05 5.94 -7.12
CA ARG A 504 -25.85 6.31 -6.37
C ARG A 504 -24.81 7.02 -7.24
N VAL A 505 -24.27 8.12 -6.72
CA VAL A 505 -23.21 8.91 -7.33
C VAL A 505 -21.92 8.73 -6.55
N PHE A 506 -20.87 8.26 -7.21
CA PHE A 506 -19.54 8.12 -6.63
C PHE A 506 -18.69 9.35 -6.95
N VAL A 507 -18.42 10.17 -5.94
CA VAL A 507 -17.62 11.39 -6.07
C VAL A 507 -16.17 11.07 -5.72
N LEU A 508 -15.35 10.90 -6.76
CA LEU A 508 -13.94 10.54 -6.67
C LEU A 508 -13.08 11.82 -6.73
N SER A 509 -12.73 12.42 -5.60
CA SER A 509 -11.94 13.67 -5.58
C SER A 509 -11.04 13.77 -4.35
N ASP A 510 -10.25 14.84 -4.28
CA ASP A 510 -9.46 15.24 -3.09
C ASP A 510 -10.32 15.90 -1.99
N MET A 511 -11.64 15.94 -2.17
CA MET A 511 -12.63 16.60 -1.32
C MET A 511 -12.49 18.14 -1.24
N ASP A 512 -11.75 18.77 -2.17
CA ASP A 512 -11.62 20.24 -2.25
C ASP A 512 -12.63 20.82 -3.25
N PHE A 513 -13.89 20.92 -2.80
CA PHE A 513 -15.04 21.35 -3.60
C PHE A 513 -15.19 22.88 -3.69
N ASP A 514 -15.36 23.42 -4.91
CA ASP A 514 -15.63 24.83 -5.11
C ASP A 514 -17.12 25.14 -4.82
N GLY A 515 -17.38 26.24 -4.09
CA GLY A 515 -18.75 26.69 -3.80
C GLY A 515 -19.42 25.98 -2.62
N TRP A 516 -18.74 25.03 -1.97
CA TRP A 516 -19.17 24.48 -0.69
C TRP A 516 -18.79 25.44 0.43
N ALA A 517 -19.52 26.56 0.47
CA ALA A 517 -19.35 27.59 1.47
C ALA A 517 -20.61 27.84 2.31
N GLY A 518 -20.77 27.18 3.46
CA GLY A 518 -21.88 27.40 4.41
C GLY A 518 -21.76 26.63 5.73
N PRO A 519 -22.48 27.00 6.81
CA PRO A 519 -22.39 26.34 8.13
C PRO A 519 -22.60 24.81 8.05
N ALA A 520 -22.26 24.06 9.09
CA ALA A 520 -22.34 22.59 9.14
C ALA A 520 -23.62 21.97 8.52
N SER A 521 -24.77 22.63 8.63
CA SER A 521 -26.06 22.26 7.99
C SER A 521 -26.13 22.47 6.46
N ALA A 522 -25.01 22.83 5.82
CA ALA A 522 -24.94 23.14 4.40
C ALA A 522 -25.23 21.92 3.54
N TRP A 523 -24.76 20.72 3.93
CA TRP A 523 -25.08 19.48 3.21
C TRP A 523 -26.58 19.21 3.19
N ASP A 524 -27.26 19.27 4.34
CA ASP A 524 -28.70 18.99 4.41
C ASP A 524 -29.50 19.95 3.53
N THR A 525 -29.14 21.23 3.57
CA THR A 525 -29.79 22.27 2.76
C THR A 525 -29.54 22.05 1.26
N GLU A 526 -28.30 21.76 0.90
CA GLU A 526 -27.84 21.52 -0.47
C GLU A 526 -28.51 20.26 -1.07
N TYR A 527 -28.53 19.18 -0.30
CA TYR A 527 -29.12 17.90 -0.68
C TYR A 527 -30.64 17.97 -0.72
N GLN A 528 -31.28 18.74 0.16
CA GLN A 528 -32.72 19.02 0.07
C GLN A 528 -33.05 19.76 -1.23
N GLY A 529 -32.22 20.73 -1.64
CA GLY A 529 -32.37 21.42 -2.92
C GLY A 529 -32.24 20.50 -4.14
N ILE A 530 -31.32 19.52 -4.08
CA ILE A 530 -31.22 18.45 -5.09
C ILE A 530 -32.48 17.59 -5.08
N SER A 531 -32.92 17.17 -3.90
CA SER A 531 -34.04 16.25 -3.72
C SER A 531 -35.36 16.82 -4.23
N ASN A 532 -35.61 18.11 -3.98
CA ASN A 532 -36.79 18.80 -4.50
C ASN A 532 -36.79 18.80 -6.03
N ARG A 533 -35.67 19.16 -6.67
CA ARG A 533 -35.56 19.22 -8.13
C ARG A 533 -35.75 17.86 -8.82
N PHE A 534 -35.26 16.78 -8.20
CA PHE A 534 -35.50 15.43 -8.71
C PHE A 534 -36.96 15.03 -8.56
N SER A 535 -37.56 15.37 -7.41
CA SER A 535 -38.97 15.06 -7.12
C SER A 535 -39.92 15.79 -8.06
N ASP A 536 -39.62 17.03 -8.44
CA ASP A 536 -40.40 17.83 -9.41
C ASP A 536 -40.49 17.15 -10.78
N GLU A 537 -39.44 16.43 -11.18
CA GLU A 537 -39.37 15.63 -12.42
C GLU A 537 -39.84 14.17 -12.22
N GLY A 538 -40.30 13.82 -11.01
CA GLY A 538 -40.80 12.49 -10.68
C GLY A 538 -39.72 11.42 -10.47
N PHE A 539 -38.49 11.82 -10.13
CA PHE A 539 -37.37 10.93 -9.82
C PHE A 539 -36.98 10.98 -8.33
N ALA A 540 -36.39 9.90 -7.82
CA ALA A 540 -35.75 9.90 -6.52
C ALA A 540 -34.33 10.48 -6.61
N ALA A 541 -33.91 11.23 -5.58
CA ALA A 541 -32.56 11.75 -5.50
C ALA A 541 -31.54 10.62 -5.28
N PRO A 542 -30.41 10.62 -5.99
CA PRO A 542 -29.34 9.65 -5.75
C PRO A 542 -28.70 9.82 -4.38
N GLU A 543 -28.28 8.71 -3.79
CA GLU A 543 -27.33 8.66 -2.68
C GLU A 543 -25.93 9.10 -3.12
N VAL A 544 -25.08 9.52 -2.18
CA VAL A 544 -23.73 10.01 -2.48
C VAL A 544 -22.65 9.25 -1.75
N VAL A 545 -21.69 8.70 -2.51
CA VAL A 545 -20.46 8.14 -1.96
C VAL A 545 -19.34 9.14 -2.17
N PHE A 546 -18.89 9.77 -1.08
CA PHE A 546 -17.69 10.58 -1.09
C PHE A 546 -16.48 9.67 -0.97
N TRP A 547 -15.67 9.63 -2.02
CA TRP A 547 -14.48 8.80 -2.09
C TRP A 547 -13.23 9.68 -2.13
N ASN A 548 -12.60 9.85 -0.96
CA ASN A 548 -11.44 10.72 -0.81
C ASN A 548 -10.18 10.08 -1.40
N LEU A 549 -9.54 10.81 -2.30
CA LEU A 549 -8.31 10.43 -3.01
C LEU A 549 -7.13 11.37 -2.70
N GLY A 550 -7.30 12.38 -1.84
CA GLY A 550 -6.32 13.47 -1.70
C GLY A 550 -6.17 14.05 -0.29
N THR A 551 -5.41 15.17 -0.22
CA THR A 551 -4.81 15.74 0.99
C THR A 551 -5.66 16.84 1.67
N SER A 552 -6.91 17.11 1.25
CA SER A 552 -7.66 18.25 1.81
C SER A 552 -7.71 18.15 3.34
N LYS A 553 -7.02 19.09 4.00
CA LYS A 553 -6.48 18.91 5.36
C LYS A 553 -7.52 18.93 6.48
N SER A 554 -8.79 19.23 6.23
CA SER A 554 -9.82 19.17 7.28
C SER A 554 -11.18 19.51 6.68
N SER A 555 -11.85 18.53 6.09
CA SER A 555 -13.27 18.70 5.79
C SER A 555 -13.93 17.32 5.61
N MET A 556 -14.73 16.92 6.58
CA MET A 556 -15.64 15.78 6.49
C MET A 556 -16.91 16.25 5.77
N PRO A 557 -17.25 15.70 4.59
CA PRO A 557 -18.45 16.12 3.85
C PRO A 557 -19.74 16.04 4.66
N VAL A 558 -19.83 15.01 5.50
CA VAL A 558 -21.01 14.64 6.27
C VAL A 558 -20.62 14.03 7.62
N VAL A 559 -21.56 14.00 8.56
CA VAL A 559 -21.40 13.36 9.87
C VAL A 559 -21.55 11.84 9.80
N ALA A 560 -21.09 11.13 10.83
CA ALA A 560 -21.02 9.67 10.87
C ALA A 560 -22.39 8.98 10.71
N ALA A 561 -23.47 9.65 11.14
CA ALA A 561 -24.85 9.15 11.10
C ALA A 561 -25.64 9.67 9.88
N GLN A 562 -25.02 10.39 8.94
CA GLN A 562 -25.74 10.94 7.79
C GLN A 562 -26.34 9.83 6.93
N GLU A 563 -27.66 9.84 6.78
CA GLU A 563 -28.37 8.94 5.87
C GLU A 563 -28.23 9.39 4.41
N GLY A 564 -28.19 8.40 3.51
CA GLY A 564 -28.04 8.62 2.06
C GLY A 564 -26.62 8.99 1.63
N ALA A 565 -25.64 8.87 2.54
CA ALA A 565 -24.25 9.21 2.28
C ALA A 565 -23.26 8.16 2.78
N ALA A 566 -22.14 8.01 2.08
CA ALA A 566 -21.02 7.18 2.50
C ALA A 566 -19.70 7.94 2.40
N LEU A 567 -18.77 7.61 3.30
CA LEU A 567 -17.41 8.12 3.29
C LEU A 567 -16.46 6.94 3.08
N VAL A 568 -15.65 6.99 2.02
CA VAL A 568 -14.64 5.97 1.69
C VAL A 568 -13.36 6.69 1.27
N SER A 569 -12.19 6.06 1.40
CA SER A 569 -10.96 6.67 0.90
C SER A 569 -9.89 5.69 0.42
N GLY A 570 -8.95 6.24 -0.34
CA GLY A 570 -7.82 5.51 -0.91
C GLY A 570 -8.08 4.90 -2.27
N TYR A 571 -7.19 4.03 -2.75
CA TYR A 571 -7.12 3.65 -4.16
C TYR A 571 -7.54 2.19 -4.44
N SER A 572 -8.10 1.52 -3.43
CA SER A 572 -8.38 0.10 -3.49
C SER A 572 -9.69 -0.17 -4.23
N LYS A 573 -9.59 -0.97 -5.30
CA LYS A 573 -10.77 -1.54 -6.00
C LYS A 573 -11.69 -2.33 -5.09
N ASN A 574 -11.14 -2.91 -4.03
CA ASN A 574 -11.86 -3.82 -3.16
C ASN A 574 -13.01 -3.12 -2.44
N LEU A 575 -12.88 -1.83 -2.16
CA LEU A 575 -13.90 -1.02 -1.51
C LEU A 575 -15.16 -0.86 -2.38
N VAL A 576 -15.10 -1.12 -3.69
CA VAL A 576 -16.30 -1.14 -4.55
C VAL A 576 -17.27 -2.24 -4.13
N ARG A 577 -16.79 -3.33 -3.52
CA ARG A 577 -17.61 -4.46 -3.05
C ARG A 577 -18.63 -4.05 -2.00
N LEU A 578 -18.33 -3.02 -1.20
CA LEU A 578 -19.28 -2.43 -0.23
C LEU A 578 -20.59 -1.95 -0.89
N PHE A 579 -20.60 -1.79 -2.22
CA PHE A 579 -21.71 -1.21 -2.95
C PHE A 579 -22.32 -2.15 -4.00
N LEU A 580 -21.77 -3.35 -4.21
CA LEU A 580 -22.24 -4.28 -5.26
C LEU A 580 -23.62 -4.89 -4.95
N GLU A 581 -24.03 -4.91 -3.67
CA GLU A 581 -25.30 -5.50 -3.21
C GLU A 581 -25.97 -4.67 -2.09
N ALA A 582 -25.60 -3.39 -1.97
CA ALA A 582 -26.05 -2.56 -0.86
C ALA A 582 -27.49 -2.03 -1.04
N ASP A 583 -28.44 -2.76 -0.45
CA ASP A 583 -29.85 -2.37 -0.23
C ASP A 583 -30.13 -1.83 1.19
N GLY A 584 -29.08 -1.66 2.02
CA GLY A 584 -29.18 -1.16 3.40
C GLY A 584 -29.03 0.35 3.55
N ASN A 585 -29.29 0.88 4.76
CA ASN A 585 -29.10 2.31 5.07
C ASN A 585 -27.65 2.73 4.85
N LEU A 586 -27.43 3.59 3.85
CA LEU A 586 -26.13 4.14 3.55
C LEU A 586 -25.78 5.25 4.56
N THR A 587 -24.93 4.92 5.54
CA THR A 587 -24.32 5.88 6.47
C THR A 587 -22.81 5.68 6.55
N PRO A 588 -22.02 6.72 6.84
CA PRO A 588 -20.56 6.57 6.97
C PRO A 588 -20.15 5.57 8.05
N ALA A 589 -20.82 5.57 9.21
CA ALA A 589 -20.55 4.62 10.29
C ALA A 589 -20.84 3.17 9.88
N ALA A 590 -21.97 2.91 9.21
CA ALA A 590 -22.32 1.56 8.74
C ALA A 590 -21.33 1.05 7.69
N VAL A 591 -20.91 1.91 6.74
CA VAL A 591 -19.94 1.55 5.70
C VAL A 591 -18.57 1.23 6.29
N MET A 592 -18.11 2.01 7.27
CA MET A 592 -16.88 1.69 8.01
C MET A 592 -17.01 0.35 8.73
N ALA A 593 -18.11 0.13 9.46
CA ALA A 593 -18.34 -1.09 10.22
C ALA A 593 -18.32 -2.33 9.31
N ASP A 594 -18.95 -2.25 8.13
CA ASP A 594 -18.94 -3.33 7.14
C ASP A 594 -17.54 -3.57 6.56
N ALA A 595 -16.76 -2.51 6.31
CA ALA A 595 -15.39 -2.62 5.82
C ALA A 595 -14.43 -3.37 6.79
N ILE A 596 -14.81 -3.50 8.07
CA ILE A 596 -14.05 -4.17 9.13
C ILE A 596 -14.81 -5.33 9.82
N SER A 597 -15.84 -5.87 9.17
CA SER A 597 -16.72 -6.91 9.71
C SER A 597 -16.28 -8.36 9.39
N GLY A 598 -15.31 -8.54 8.48
CA GLY A 598 -14.89 -9.86 8.01
C GLY A 598 -14.33 -10.79 9.11
N PRO A 599 -14.40 -12.12 8.92
CA PRO A 599 -13.99 -13.11 9.93
C PRO A 599 -12.49 -13.04 10.30
N GLU A 600 -11.65 -12.48 9.44
CA GLU A 600 -10.25 -12.20 9.76
C GLU A 600 -10.07 -11.17 10.88
N TYR A 601 -11.05 -10.27 11.10
CA TYR A 601 -11.00 -9.25 12.14
C TYR A 601 -11.39 -9.80 13.52
N ASP A 602 -12.13 -10.91 13.60
CA ASP A 602 -12.55 -11.53 14.88
C ASP A 602 -11.39 -12.12 15.68
N ALA A 603 -10.29 -12.45 15.00
CA ALA A 603 -9.09 -12.97 15.62
C ALA A 603 -8.23 -11.88 16.30
N LEU A 604 -8.55 -10.60 16.08
CA LEU A 604 -7.80 -9.47 16.62
C LEU A 604 -8.15 -9.23 18.09
N LYS A 605 -7.12 -8.98 18.90
CA LYS A 605 -7.26 -8.75 20.35
C LYS A 605 -6.37 -7.59 20.80
N VAL A 606 -6.89 -6.76 21.69
CA VAL A 606 -6.12 -5.71 22.38
C VAL A 606 -5.64 -6.25 23.72
N PHE A 607 -4.37 -6.02 24.07
CA PHE A 607 -3.72 -6.61 25.26
C PHE A 607 -3.19 -5.57 26.24
N ASP A 608 -3.02 -4.31 25.81
CA ASP A 608 -2.44 -3.21 26.58
C ASP A 608 -3.50 -2.21 27.05
#